data_AF-A0A9C8L7V3-F1
#
_entry.id   AF-A0A9C8L7V3-F1
#
_cell.length_a   1.000
_cell.length_b   1.000
_cell.length_c   1.000
_cell.angle_alpha   90.00
_cell.angle_beta   90.00
_cell.angle_gamma   90.00
#
_symmetry.space_group_name_H-M   'P 1'
#
loop_
_entity.id
_entity.type
_entity.pdbx_description
1 polymer ?
#
loop_
_entity_poly.entity_id
_entity_poly.type
_entity_poly.pdbx_seq_one_letter_code
_entity_poly.pdbx_strand_id
1 'polypeptide(L)'
;MKGQIEDLLERGIEAAQAGEDERARDLLIHVIELDERNEDAWLWLSFVIERTADRIVCLENILTINPNDEDAAEELDRLLRERSIEVGTPTLPRLEKSEIGASAVCSQCGYRNPTWVYLCDRCGADLRPVDVRVALSSGVRPRTGSIFSLLGAWSGMLLFNPLLAFMPELALASWARSLAALLLAALFITLWRLGLTVASSEFDVARSFFEGVGPSALSALIAALLVLGWTALISLPLALVTWVTARLVGGQRDFKTHAHLVVVMLSGWTVIMALLASFILLILHWLGFEDRLLIGVFFIRYDGDVLAIPVILMSLAGVIWLKQAVQTAHHLSGIRAALTTVLALALGLGGLLAYAALFESDLSLRWSLSHHQPHLFYGWRMLHLM
;
A
#
# COMPACT_ATOMS: atom_id res chain seq x y z
N MET A 1 4.39 -62.09 -5.63
CA MET A 1 4.17 -60.65 -5.87
C MET A 1 3.73 -60.38 -7.30
N LYS A 2 4.43 -60.87 -8.34
CA LYS A 2 3.98 -60.75 -9.75
C LYS A 2 2.48 -61.05 -9.94
N GLY A 3 2.03 -62.26 -9.57
CA GLY A 3 0.62 -62.66 -9.74
C GLY A 3 -0.45 -61.79 -9.06
N GLN A 4 -0.07 -60.92 -8.10
CA GLN A 4 -0.99 -59.96 -7.49
C GLN A 4 -1.08 -58.67 -8.32
N ILE A 5 0.03 -58.22 -8.92
CA ILE A 5 0.08 -57.05 -9.79
C ILE A 5 -0.71 -57.33 -11.08
N GLU A 6 -0.54 -58.53 -11.65
CA GLU A 6 -1.26 -58.95 -12.84
C GLU A 6 -2.80 -59.04 -12.60
N ASP A 7 -3.25 -59.57 -11.45
CA ASP A 7 -4.68 -59.59 -11.08
C ASP A 7 -5.27 -58.18 -10.90
N LEU A 8 -4.51 -57.28 -10.25
CA LEU A 8 -4.93 -55.89 -10.05
C LEU A 8 -5.01 -55.12 -11.37
N LEU A 9 -4.05 -55.37 -12.28
CA LEU A 9 -4.02 -54.77 -13.60
C LEU A 9 -5.21 -55.24 -14.44
N GLU A 10 -5.46 -56.54 -14.50
CA GLU A 10 -6.60 -57.11 -15.24
C GLU A 10 -7.93 -56.51 -14.75
N ARG A 11 -8.13 -56.46 -13.43
CA ARG A 11 -9.34 -55.87 -12.83
C ARG A 11 -9.46 -54.37 -13.06
N GLY A 12 -8.34 -53.64 -13.09
CA GLY A 12 -8.30 -52.20 -13.41
C GLY A 12 -8.70 -51.94 -14.86
N ILE A 13 -8.23 -52.77 -15.79
CA ILE A 13 -8.57 -52.72 -17.21
C ILE A 13 -10.05 -53.06 -17.43
N GLU A 14 -10.56 -54.13 -16.81
CA GLU A 14 -11.97 -54.50 -16.90
C GLU A 14 -12.89 -53.38 -16.39
N ALA A 15 -12.52 -52.74 -15.26
CA ALA A 15 -13.27 -51.62 -14.72
C ALA A 15 -13.25 -50.40 -15.67
N ALA A 16 -12.11 -50.11 -16.31
CA ALA A 16 -12.00 -49.03 -17.30
C ALA A 16 -12.89 -49.31 -18.52
N GLN A 17 -12.89 -50.55 -19.01
CA GLN A 17 -13.72 -50.98 -20.14
C GLN A 17 -15.23 -50.96 -19.81
N ALA A 18 -15.59 -51.22 -18.55
CA ALA A 18 -16.96 -51.13 -18.07
C ALA A 18 -17.45 -49.68 -17.83
N GLY A 19 -16.57 -48.67 -17.96
CA GLY A 19 -16.88 -47.27 -17.64
C GLY A 19 -16.96 -46.98 -16.14
N GLU A 20 -16.40 -47.86 -15.29
CA GLU A 20 -16.28 -47.67 -13.85
C GLU A 20 -15.01 -46.85 -13.53
N ASP A 21 -14.92 -45.62 -14.05
CA ASP A 21 -13.69 -44.81 -14.08
C ASP A 21 -13.02 -44.60 -12.71
N GLU A 22 -13.82 -44.36 -11.65
CA GLU A 22 -13.29 -44.20 -10.29
C GLU A 22 -12.62 -45.47 -9.78
N ARG A 23 -13.25 -46.62 -10.01
CA ARG A 23 -12.75 -47.92 -9.57
C ARG A 23 -11.54 -48.34 -10.38
N ALA A 24 -11.56 -48.09 -11.69
CA ALA A 24 -10.44 -48.33 -12.59
C ALA A 24 -9.21 -47.52 -12.13
N ARG A 25 -9.41 -46.22 -11.87
CA ARG A 25 -8.36 -45.33 -11.38
C ARG A 25 -7.72 -45.83 -10.09
N ASP A 26 -8.52 -46.21 -9.10
CA ASP A 26 -8.01 -46.70 -7.81
C ASP A 26 -7.20 -47.99 -7.97
N LEU A 27 -7.66 -48.92 -8.81
CA LEU A 27 -6.95 -50.18 -9.08
C LEU A 27 -5.64 -49.94 -9.85
N LEU A 28 -5.66 -49.08 -10.88
CA LEU A 28 -4.51 -48.81 -11.73
C LEU A 28 -3.43 -48.00 -10.99
N ILE A 29 -3.82 -47.06 -10.11
CA ILE A 29 -2.87 -46.37 -9.21
C ILE A 29 -2.21 -47.39 -8.27
N HIS A 30 -2.98 -48.35 -7.74
CA HIS A 30 -2.40 -49.37 -6.86
C HIS A 30 -1.41 -50.30 -7.60
N VAL A 31 -1.65 -50.58 -8.88
CA VAL A 31 -0.67 -51.28 -9.74
C VAL A 31 0.61 -50.46 -9.89
N ILE A 32 0.50 -49.16 -10.15
CA ILE A 32 1.64 -48.25 -10.30
C ILE A 32 2.45 -48.12 -8.99
N GLU A 33 1.79 -48.07 -7.83
CA GLU A 33 2.47 -48.07 -6.53
C GLU A 33 3.32 -49.33 -6.29
N LEU A 34 2.89 -50.46 -6.86
CA LEU A 34 3.58 -51.74 -6.74
C LEU A 34 4.63 -51.94 -7.83
N ASP A 35 4.41 -51.38 -9.02
CA ASP A 35 5.33 -51.39 -10.16
C ASP A 35 5.19 -50.10 -10.99
N GLU A 36 6.02 -49.12 -10.66
CA GLU A 36 6.04 -47.82 -11.32
C GLU A 36 6.43 -47.90 -12.81
N ARG A 37 7.01 -49.03 -13.25
CA ARG A 37 7.43 -49.25 -14.65
C ARG A 37 6.38 -50.02 -15.47
N ASN A 38 5.18 -50.21 -14.93
CA ASN A 38 4.10 -50.90 -15.64
C ASN A 38 3.44 -49.96 -16.67
N GLU A 39 3.86 -50.09 -17.92
CA GLU A 39 3.40 -49.30 -19.06
C GLU A 39 1.87 -49.40 -19.27
N ASP A 40 1.33 -50.62 -19.20
CA ASP A 40 -0.11 -50.86 -19.37
C ASP A 40 -0.94 -50.14 -18.31
N ALA A 41 -0.49 -50.12 -17.06
CA ALA A 41 -1.18 -49.43 -15.98
C ALA A 41 -1.23 -47.91 -16.22
N TRP A 42 -0.12 -47.31 -16.67
CA TRP A 42 -0.07 -45.89 -17.03
C TRP A 42 -0.95 -45.56 -18.24
N LEU A 43 -0.95 -46.44 -19.25
CA LEU A 43 -1.79 -46.30 -20.44
C LEU A 43 -3.28 -46.33 -20.07
N TRP A 44 -3.73 -47.35 -19.35
CA TRP A 44 -5.14 -47.45 -18.95
C TRP A 44 -5.56 -46.34 -17.99
N LEU A 45 -4.67 -45.90 -17.11
CA LEU A 45 -4.93 -44.77 -16.22
C LEU A 45 -5.14 -43.46 -16.99
N SER A 46 -4.40 -43.25 -18.09
CA SER A 46 -4.56 -42.07 -18.96
C SER A 46 -5.98 -41.93 -19.54
N PHE A 47 -6.69 -43.04 -19.75
CA PHE A 47 -8.03 -43.03 -20.33
C PHE A 47 -9.12 -42.64 -19.32
N VAL A 48 -8.96 -43.02 -18.05
CA VAL A 48 -9.96 -42.83 -16.98
C VAL A 48 -9.72 -41.58 -16.12
N ILE A 49 -8.60 -40.88 -16.33
CA ILE A 49 -8.31 -39.59 -15.67
C ILE A 49 -9.02 -38.44 -16.39
N GLU A 50 -9.80 -37.67 -15.62
CA GLU A 50 -10.59 -36.55 -16.15
C GLU A 50 -9.75 -35.30 -16.44
N ARG A 51 -8.69 -35.06 -15.67
CA ARG A 51 -7.90 -33.83 -15.78
C ARG A 51 -6.81 -33.97 -16.83
N THR A 52 -6.82 -33.09 -17.84
CA THR A 52 -5.81 -33.05 -18.91
C THR A 52 -4.38 -32.99 -18.40
N ALA A 53 -4.13 -32.25 -17.30
CA ALA A 53 -2.80 -32.17 -16.69
C ALA A 53 -2.30 -33.52 -16.14
N ASP A 54 -3.20 -34.33 -15.60
CA ASP A 54 -2.86 -35.63 -15.00
C ASP A 54 -2.76 -36.72 -16.09
N ARG A 55 -3.53 -36.59 -17.19
CA ARG A 55 -3.36 -37.39 -18.41
C ARG A 55 -1.99 -37.16 -19.05
N ILE A 56 -1.51 -35.91 -19.10
CA ILE A 56 -0.15 -35.58 -19.59
C ILE A 56 0.92 -36.31 -18.78
N VAL A 57 0.81 -36.35 -17.46
CA VAL A 57 1.76 -37.06 -16.60
C VAL A 57 1.79 -38.56 -16.90
N CYS A 58 0.63 -39.18 -17.15
CA CYS A 58 0.56 -40.60 -17.53
C CYS A 58 1.32 -40.86 -18.84
N LEU A 59 1.11 -40.01 -19.86
CA LEU A 59 1.78 -40.13 -21.17
C LEU A 59 3.30 -39.88 -21.08
N GLU A 60 3.74 -38.93 -20.25
CA GLU A 60 5.17 -38.70 -19.98
C GLU A 60 5.83 -39.91 -19.31
N ASN A 61 5.12 -40.58 -18.40
CA ASN A 61 5.61 -41.81 -17.77
C ASN A 61 5.69 -42.98 -18.76
N ILE A 62 4.70 -43.14 -19.64
CA ILE A 62 4.75 -44.13 -20.74
C ILE A 62 5.99 -43.90 -21.60
N LEU A 63 6.23 -42.67 -22.06
CA LEU A 63 7.41 -42.33 -22.89
C LEU A 63 8.74 -42.44 -22.15
N THR A 64 8.72 -42.33 -20.82
CA THR A 64 9.90 -42.58 -19.98
C THR A 64 10.22 -44.08 -19.90
N ILE A 65 9.19 -44.93 -19.89
CA ILE A 65 9.32 -46.40 -19.85
C ILE A 65 9.64 -46.96 -21.25
N ASN A 66 8.90 -46.52 -22.26
CA ASN A 66 8.98 -46.89 -23.66
C ASN A 66 9.04 -45.63 -24.56
N PRO A 67 10.24 -45.11 -24.86
CA PRO A 67 10.40 -43.91 -25.69
C PRO A 67 9.95 -44.06 -27.16
N ASN A 68 9.67 -45.29 -27.60
CA ASN A 68 9.27 -45.58 -28.98
C ASN A 68 7.75 -45.75 -29.13
N ASP A 69 6.96 -45.47 -28.09
CA ASP A 69 5.51 -45.44 -28.20
C ASP A 69 5.06 -44.19 -29.00
N GLU A 70 4.84 -44.40 -30.30
CA GLU A 70 4.45 -43.35 -31.23
C GLU A 70 3.06 -42.77 -30.89
N ASP A 71 2.15 -43.60 -30.37
CA ASP A 71 0.78 -43.21 -30.03
C ASP A 71 0.75 -42.29 -28.79
N ALA A 72 1.52 -42.64 -27.75
CA ALA A 72 1.67 -41.81 -26.56
C ALA A 72 2.36 -40.46 -26.86
N ALA A 73 3.34 -40.47 -27.77
CA ALA A 73 4.02 -39.25 -28.21
C ALA A 73 3.10 -38.30 -28.99
N GLU A 74 2.27 -38.85 -29.89
CA GLU A 74 1.32 -38.06 -30.66
C GLU A 74 0.23 -37.45 -29.78
N GLU A 75 -0.36 -38.24 -28.87
CA GLU A 75 -1.38 -37.76 -27.94
C GLU A 75 -0.83 -36.70 -26.97
N LEU A 76 0.42 -36.86 -26.49
CA LEU A 76 1.06 -35.87 -25.64
C LEU A 76 1.27 -34.53 -26.38
N ASP A 77 1.74 -34.56 -27.63
CA ASP A 77 1.90 -33.34 -28.43
C ASP A 77 0.56 -32.65 -28.68
N ARG A 78 -0.50 -33.41 -28.95
CA ARG A 78 -1.87 -32.87 -29.10
C ARG A 78 -2.34 -32.14 -27.85
N LEU A 79 -2.23 -32.76 -26.68
CA LEU A 79 -2.67 -32.17 -25.40
C LEU A 79 -1.83 -30.93 -25.00
N LEU A 80 -0.53 -30.94 -25.28
CA LEU A 80 0.34 -29.78 -25.03
C LEU A 80 -0.01 -28.59 -25.93
N ARG A 81 -0.37 -28.84 -27.19
CA ARG A 81 -0.84 -27.79 -28.11
C ARG A 81 -2.18 -27.21 -27.66
N GLU A 82 -3.14 -28.04 -27.25
CA GLU A 82 -4.43 -27.58 -26.73
C GLU A 82 -4.26 -26.73 -25.46
N ARG A 83 -3.39 -27.16 -24.54
CA ARG A 83 -3.06 -26.40 -23.32
C ARG A 83 -2.43 -25.03 -23.61
N SER A 84 -1.61 -24.94 -24.66
CA SER A 84 -0.97 -23.67 -25.07
C SER A 84 -1.95 -22.64 -25.63
N ILE A 85 -3.14 -23.06 -26.06
CA ILE A 85 -4.19 -22.20 -26.60
C ILE A 85 -5.10 -21.67 -25.47
N GLU A 86 -5.39 -22.49 -24.44
CA GLU A 86 -6.19 -22.06 -23.28
C GLU A 86 -5.43 -21.15 -22.31
N VAL A 87 -4.15 -21.42 -22.09
CA VAL A 87 -3.27 -20.54 -21.32
C VAL A 87 -2.58 -19.62 -22.31
N GLY A 88 -3.27 -18.56 -22.73
CA GLY A 88 -2.69 -17.52 -23.57
C GLY A 88 -1.30 -17.17 -23.03
N THR A 89 -0.27 -17.58 -23.77
CA THR A 89 1.12 -17.50 -23.32
C THR A 89 1.38 -16.07 -22.86
N PRO A 90 1.80 -15.82 -21.61
CA PRO A 90 2.38 -14.54 -21.28
C PRO A 90 3.60 -14.45 -22.18
N THR A 91 3.50 -13.68 -23.27
CA THR A 91 4.63 -13.37 -24.11
C THR A 91 5.60 -12.60 -23.22
N LEU A 92 6.52 -13.31 -22.58
CA LEU A 92 7.75 -12.68 -22.10
C LEU A 92 8.31 -11.98 -23.35
N PRO A 93 8.67 -10.69 -23.26
CA PRO A 93 9.23 -10.00 -24.40
C PRO A 93 10.42 -10.84 -24.87
N ARG A 94 10.31 -11.42 -26.06
CA ARG A 94 11.45 -12.05 -26.73
C ARG A 94 12.47 -10.94 -26.81
N LEU A 95 13.57 -11.06 -26.07
CA LEU A 95 14.69 -10.14 -26.21
C LEU A 95 15.15 -10.30 -27.65
N GLU A 96 14.68 -9.40 -28.51
CA GLU A 96 15.14 -9.30 -29.88
C GLU A 96 16.65 -9.11 -29.83
N LYS A 97 17.32 -9.80 -30.74
CA LYS A 97 18.78 -9.91 -30.90
C LYS A 97 19.47 -8.57 -31.22
N SER A 98 18.81 -7.44 -30.94
CA SER A 98 19.07 -6.08 -31.43
C SER A 98 19.88 -5.19 -30.47
N GLU A 99 20.36 -5.71 -29.33
CA GLU A 99 21.27 -4.93 -28.44
C GLU A 99 22.64 -5.59 -28.28
N ILE A 100 23.23 -6.05 -29.38
CA ILE A 100 24.68 -6.26 -29.46
C ILE A 100 25.31 -4.90 -29.78
N GLY A 101 25.43 -4.02 -28.77
CA GLY A 101 26.01 -2.69 -29.02
C GLY A 101 26.37 -1.83 -27.81
N ALA A 102 25.78 -2.03 -26.63
CA ALA A 102 26.10 -1.19 -25.47
C ALA A 102 26.46 -2.03 -24.25
N SER A 103 27.74 -2.34 -24.07
CA SER A 103 28.22 -2.99 -22.86
C SER A 103 27.80 -2.24 -21.59
N ALA A 104 27.23 -2.93 -20.61
CA ALA A 104 26.84 -2.35 -19.33
C ALA A 104 28.09 -2.03 -18.50
N VAL A 105 28.34 -0.74 -18.22
CA VAL A 105 29.46 -0.33 -17.37
C VAL A 105 29.04 -0.44 -15.91
N CYS A 106 29.76 -1.24 -15.13
CA CYS A 106 29.53 -1.41 -13.70
C CYS A 106 29.75 -0.08 -12.98
N SER A 107 28.73 0.41 -12.28
CA SER A 107 28.81 1.66 -11.51
C SER A 107 29.74 1.58 -10.29
N GLN A 108 30.04 0.36 -9.81
CA GLN A 108 30.88 0.15 -8.63
C GLN A 108 32.37 0.07 -8.96
N CYS A 109 32.75 -0.57 -10.07
CA CYS A 109 34.17 -0.78 -10.42
C CYS A 109 34.56 -0.31 -11.83
N GLY A 110 33.62 0.24 -12.60
CA GLY A 110 33.86 0.73 -13.96
C GLY A 110 34.07 -0.37 -15.01
N TYR A 111 33.99 -1.65 -14.64
CA TYR A 111 34.19 -2.76 -15.57
C TYR A 111 33.07 -2.82 -16.60
N ARG A 112 33.44 -3.04 -17.87
CA ARG A 112 32.52 -3.08 -18.99
C ARG A 112 32.07 -4.52 -19.23
N ASN A 113 30.82 -4.81 -18.90
CA ASN A 113 30.26 -6.16 -18.94
C ASN A 113 29.49 -6.42 -20.24
N PRO A 114 29.43 -7.67 -20.72
CA PRO A 114 28.50 -8.07 -21.77
C PRO A 114 27.05 -7.77 -21.37
N THR A 115 26.19 -7.46 -22.33
CA THR A 115 24.80 -7.01 -22.07
C THR A 115 23.92 -8.07 -21.43
N TRP A 116 24.28 -9.35 -21.52
CA TRP A 116 23.52 -10.49 -20.99
C TRP A 116 23.86 -10.87 -19.54
N VAL A 117 24.92 -10.31 -18.95
CA VAL A 117 25.32 -10.68 -17.59
C VAL A 117 24.51 -9.87 -16.56
N TYR A 118 24.02 -10.56 -15.53
CA TYR A 118 23.27 -9.95 -14.41
C TYR A 118 24.20 -9.52 -13.26
N LEU A 119 25.40 -10.08 -13.18
CA LEU A 119 26.43 -9.76 -12.19
C LEU A 119 27.66 -9.20 -12.90
N CYS A 120 28.41 -8.35 -12.22
CA CYS A 120 29.68 -7.85 -12.72
C CYS A 120 30.73 -8.94 -12.68
N ASP A 121 31.32 -9.30 -13.83
CA ASP A 121 32.34 -10.35 -13.92
C ASP A 121 33.58 -10.05 -13.06
N ARG A 122 33.85 -8.77 -12.79
CA ARG A 122 35.02 -8.35 -12.00
C ARG A 122 34.75 -8.34 -10.50
N CYS A 123 33.65 -7.70 -10.07
CA CYS A 123 33.43 -7.42 -8.66
C CYS A 123 32.15 -8.04 -8.07
N GLY A 124 31.40 -8.81 -8.87
CA GLY A 124 30.16 -9.47 -8.44
C GLY A 124 28.98 -8.55 -8.19
N ALA A 125 29.09 -7.25 -8.52
CA ALA A 125 28.00 -6.28 -8.35
C ALA A 125 26.81 -6.61 -9.27
N ASP A 126 25.59 -6.53 -8.76
CA ASP A 126 24.37 -6.66 -9.57
C ASP A 126 24.28 -5.51 -10.59
N LEU A 127 24.27 -5.86 -11.89
CA LEU A 127 24.22 -4.93 -13.02
C LEU A 127 22.79 -4.64 -13.47
N ARG A 128 21.84 -5.50 -13.11
CA ARG A 128 20.43 -5.34 -13.40
C ARG A 128 19.67 -5.45 -12.08
N PRO A 129 19.73 -4.41 -11.22
CA PRO A 129 18.93 -4.39 -10.02
C PRO A 129 17.47 -4.48 -10.44
N VAL A 130 16.88 -5.67 -10.33
CA VAL A 130 15.44 -5.84 -10.45
C VAL A 130 14.89 -5.19 -9.20
N ASP A 131 14.34 -3.99 -9.34
CA ASP A 131 13.58 -3.40 -8.26
C ASP A 131 12.33 -4.25 -8.07
N VAL A 132 12.39 -5.16 -7.09
CA VAL A 132 11.32 -6.09 -6.76
C VAL A 132 10.03 -5.31 -6.48
N ARG A 133 10.09 -4.06 -6.00
CA ARG A 133 8.89 -3.23 -5.83
C ARG A 133 8.28 -2.83 -7.16
N VAL A 134 9.10 -2.54 -8.17
CA VAL A 134 8.63 -2.23 -9.53
C VAL A 134 8.01 -3.48 -10.17
N ALA A 135 8.68 -4.63 -10.07
CA ALA A 135 8.15 -5.90 -10.58
C ALA A 135 6.85 -6.34 -9.88
N LEU A 136 6.72 -6.09 -8.57
CA LEU A 136 5.47 -6.31 -7.85
C LEU A 136 4.39 -5.26 -8.22
N SER A 137 4.79 -4.02 -8.50
CA SER A 137 3.86 -2.96 -8.90
C SER A 137 3.23 -3.21 -10.28
N SER A 138 3.89 -3.94 -11.18
CA SER A 138 3.29 -4.35 -12.47
C SER A 138 2.13 -5.35 -12.32
N GLY A 139 2.00 -6.03 -11.17
CA GLY A 139 0.83 -6.84 -10.83
C GLY A 139 -0.31 -6.03 -10.18
N VAL A 140 -0.06 -4.78 -9.79
CA VAL A 140 -1.07 -3.89 -9.21
C VAL A 140 -1.84 -3.23 -10.35
N ARG A 141 -3.17 -3.44 -10.40
CA ARG A 141 -4.02 -2.76 -11.40
C ARG A 141 -3.79 -1.25 -11.32
N PRO A 142 -3.51 -0.56 -12.45
CA PRO A 142 -3.30 0.88 -12.43
C PRO A 142 -4.54 1.59 -11.86
N ARG A 143 -4.34 2.53 -10.93
CA ARG A 143 -5.44 3.36 -10.45
C ARG A 143 -5.97 4.20 -11.60
N THR A 144 -7.29 4.27 -11.70
CA THR A 144 -7.93 5.21 -12.61
C THR A 144 -7.60 6.64 -12.17
N GLY A 145 -7.55 7.57 -13.13
CA GLY A 145 -7.34 9.00 -12.87
C GLY A 145 -8.48 9.68 -12.10
N SER A 146 -9.54 8.94 -11.75
CA SER A 146 -10.66 9.42 -10.93
C SER A 146 -10.19 9.96 -9.58
N ILE A 147 -10.86 10.98 -9.07
CA ILE A 147 -10.61 11.51 -7.73
C ILE A 147 -10.89 10.47 -6.63
N PHE A 148 -11.85 9.56 -6.84
CA PHE A 148 -12.20 8.52 -5.87
C PHE A 148 -11.10 7.48 -5.69
N SER A 149 -10.14 7.39 -6.62
CA SER A 149 -9.01 6.46 -6.46
C SER A 149 -8.07 6.87 -5.32
N LEU A 150 -8.14 8.12 -4.84
CA LEU A 150 -7.46 8.59 -3.62
C LEU A 150 -7.94 7.86 -2.35
N LEU A 151 -9.18 7.36 -2.32
CA LEU A 151 -9.66 6.51 -1.22
C LEU A 151 -8.83 5.23 -1.10
N GLY A 152 -8.33 4.71 -2.23
CA GLY A 152 -7.40 3.59 -2.24
C GLY A 152 -6.04 3.96 -1.64
N ALA A 153 -5.57 5.20 -1.82
CA ALA A 153 -4.32 5.65 -1.23
C ALA A 153 -4.44 5.69 0.30
N TRP A 154 -5.54 6.26 0.80
CA TRP A 154 -5.82 6.33 2.23
C TRP A 154 -6.08 4.96 2.86
N SER A 155 -6.76 4.05 2.16
CA SER A 155 -6.92 2.67 2.65
C SER A 155 -5.59 1.93 2.72
N GLY A 156 -4.69 2.15 1.76
CA GLY A 156 -3.31 1.66 1.82
C GLY A 156 -2.55 2.18 3.05
N MET A 157 -2.74 3.44 3.42
CA MET A 157 -2.15 4.01 4.64
C MET A 157 -2.72 3.36 5.90
N LEU A 158 -4.04 3.21 6.00
CA LEU A 158 -4.71 2.54 7.12
C LEU A 158 -4.22 1.10 7.31
N LEU A 159 -3.94 0.40 6.21
CA LEU A 159 -3.39 -0.96 6.19
C LEU A 159 -1.86 -1.02 6.30
N PHE A 160 -1.18 0.11 6.48
CA PHE A 160 0.28 0.22 6.49
C PHE A 160 0.97 -0.41 5.26
N ASN A 161 0.29 -0.43 4.12
CA ASN A 161 0.79 -1.00 2.87
C ASN A 161 1.24 0.12 1.91
N PRO A 162 2.56 0.39 1.80
CA PRO A 162 3.07 1.49 0.98
C PRO A 162 2.87 1.27 -0.53
N LEU A 163 2.82 0.00 -0.98
CA LEU A 163 2.59 -0.33 -2.39
C LEU A 163 1.16 0.03 -2.81
N LEU A 164 0.20 -0.13 -1.89
CA LEU A 164 -1.15 0.35 -2.12
C LEU A 164 -1.24 1.87 -1.90
N ALA A 165 -0.63 2.41 -0.85
CA ALA A 165 -0.78 3.82 -0.50
C ALA A 165 -0.20 4.77 -1.56
N PHE A 166 1.08 4.60 -1.92
CA PHE A 166 1.85 5.63 -2.62
C PHE A 166 2.27 5.25 -4.04
N MET A 167 2.47 3.96 -4.32
CA MET A 167 3.01 3.53 -5.61
C MET A 167 2.15 3.95 -6.82
N PRO A 168 0.81 3.80 -6.80
CA PRO A 168 -0.03 4.20 -7.92
C PRO A 168 -0.10 5.73 -8.09
N GLU A 169 0.09 6.49 -7.01
CA GLU A 169 0.02 7.96 -7.03
C GLU A 169 1.23 8.60 -7.72
N LEU A 170 2.36 7.87 -7.85
CA LEU A 170 3.53 8.34 -8.58
C LEU A 170 3.21 8.70 -10.04
N ALA A 171 2.42 7.87 -10.71
CA ALA A 171 2.06 8.06 -12.11
C ALA A 171 0.99 9.15 -12.31
N LEU A 172 0.21 9.45 -11.26
CA LEU A 172 -0.93 10.37 -11.29
C LEU A 172 -0.59 11.76 -10.73
N ALA A 173 0.68 11.98 -10.35
CA ALA A 173 1.11 13.15 -9.61
C ALA A 173 0.85 14.46 -10.37
N SER A 174 -0.04 15.29 -9.81
CA SER A 174 -0.38 16.59 -10.36
C SER A 174 -0.90 17.53 -9.28
N TRP A 175 -0.74 18.84 -9.48
CA TRP A 175 -1.29 19.85 -8.56
C TRP A 175 -2.80 19.77 -8.44
N ALA A 176 -3.50 19.50 -9.56
CA ALA A 176 -4.95 19.28 -9.56
C ALA A 176 -5.35 18.09 -8.67
N ARG A 177 -4.60 16.98 -8.74
CA ARG A 177 -4.86 15.80 -7.91
C ARG A 177 -4.47 16.02 -6.44
N SER A 178 -3.44 16.82 -6.15
CA SER A 178 -3.12 17.26 -4.79
C SER A 178 -4.26 18.09 -4.19
N LEU A 179 -4.83 19.02 -4.96
CA LEU A 179 -5.99 19.79 -4.55
C LEU A 179 -7.21 18.89 -4.34
N ALA A 180 -7.44 17.92 -5.24
CA ALA A 180 -8.50 16.93 -5.09
C ALA A 180 -8.34 16.09 -3.80
N ALA A 181 -7.12 15.72 -3.43
CA ALA A 181 -6.84 15.00 -2.18
C ALA A 181 -7.18 15.83 -0.94
N LEU A 182 -6.90 17.13 -0.94
CA LEU A 182 -7.30 18.03 0.14
C LEU A 182 -8.84 18.19 0.17
N LEU A 183 -9.47 18.54 -0.95
CA LEU A 183 -10.92 18.76 -1.01
C LEU A 183 -11.72 17.50 -0.64
N LEU A 184 -11.28 16.33 -1.11
CA LEU A 184 -11.91 15.05 -0.76
C LEU A 184 -11.78 14.76 0.74
N ALA A 185 -10.64 15.10 1.36
CA ALA A 185 -10.45 14.91 2.80
C ALA A 185 -11.39 15.81 3.61
N ALA A 186 -11.56 17.08 3.23
CA ALA A 186 -12.56 17.95 3.87
C ALA A 186 -13.97 17.42 3.73
N LEU A 187 -14.34 17.02 2.51
CA LEU A 187 -15.68 16.49 2.25
C LEU A 187 -15.92 15.26 3.14
N PHE A 188 -14.96 14.34 3.18
CA PHE A 188 -15.06 13.13 3.99
C PHE A 188 -15.19 13.45 5.49
N ILE A 189 -14.35 14.34 6.03
CA ILE A 189 -14.41 14.76 7.44
C ILE A 189 -15.74 15.46 7.75
N THR A 190 -16.25 16.30 6.85
CA THR A 190 -17.52 17.01 7.01
C THR A 190 -18.68 16.03 7.04
N LEU A 191 -18.75 15.12 6.07
CA LEU A 191 -19.78 14.09 6.00
C LEU A 191 -19.74 13.14 7.20
N TRP A 192 -18.55 12.75 7.64
CA TRP A 192 -18.36 11.93 8.83
C TRP A 192 -18.91 12.61 10.08
N ARG A 193 -18.55 13.89 10.30
CA ARG A 193 -19.06 14.67 11.45
C ARG A 193 -20.58 14.82 11.40
N LEU A 194 -21.12 15.14 10.23
CA LEU A 194 -22.57 15.24 10.04
C LEU A 194 -23.27 13.91 10.37
N GLY A 195 -22.71 12.80 9.88
CA GLY A 195 -23.21 11.46 10.17
C GLY A 195 -23.22 11.14 11.66
N LEU A 196 -22.19 11.53 12.41
CA LEU A 196 -22.16 11.37 13.86
C LEU A 196 -23.21 12.23 14.58
N THR A 197 -23.37 13.49 14.17
CA THR A 197 -24.42 14.38 14.72
C THR A 197 -25.81 13.76 14.52
N VAL A 198 -26.10 13.27 13.31
CA VAL A 198 -27.37 12.60 12.99
C VAL A 198 -27.54 11.31 13.79
N ALA A 199 -26.49 10.49 13.89
CA ALA A 199 -26.53 9.25 14.68
C ALA A 199 -26.74 9.51 16.18
N SER A 200 -26.30 10.66 16.69
CA SER A 200 -26.49 11.05 18.09
C SER A 200 -27.81 11.76 18.39
N SER A 201 -28.55 12.22 17.37
CA SER A 201 -29.83 12.92 17.59
C SER A 201 -30.99 11.93 17.79
N GLU A 202 -31.81 12.16 18.82
CA GLU A 202 -33.11 11.47 18.93
C GLU A 202 -33.99 11.83 17.71
N PHE A 203 -34.74 10.85 17.20
CA PHE A 203 -35.41 10.79 15.89
C PHE A 203 -36.50 11.85 15.57
N ASP A 204 -36.41 13.09 16.08
CA ASP A 204 -37.30 14.21 15.72
C ASP A 204 -36.66 15.11 14.64
N VAL A 205 -36.73 14.64 13.38
CA VAL A 205 -35.95 15.13 12.22
C VAL A 205 -36.10 16.63 11.97
N ALA A 206 -37.28 17.22 12.20
CA ALA A 206 -37.51 18.64 11.92
C ALA A 206 -36.91 19.55 13.00
N ARG A 207 -37.04 19.17 14.28
CA ARG A 207 -36.47 19.93 15.41
C ARG A 207 -34.96 19.77 15.47
N SER A 208 -34.46 18.54 15.34
CA SER A 208 -33.03 18.26 15.33
C SER A 208 -32.31 18.96 14.16
N PHE A 209 -32.98 19.13 13.00
CA PHE A 209 -32.38 19.83 11.87
C PHE A 209 -32.10 21.31 12.13
N PHE A 210 -33.08 22.06 12.67
CA PHE A 210 -32.96 23.50 12.89
C PHE A 210 -32.22 23.86 14.19
N GLU A 211 -32.38 23.09 15.27
CA GLU A 211 -31.77 23.38 16.57
C GLU A 211 -30.38 22.73 16.76
N GLY A 212 -30.08 21.65 16.01
CA GLY A 212 -28.83 20.89 16.14
C GLY A 212 -28.02 20.82 14.84
N VAL A 213 -28.59 20.29 13.75
CA VAL A 213 -27.85 19.89 12.54
C VAL A 213 -27.36 21.09 11.72
N GLY A 214 -28.16 22.14 11.55
CA GLY A 214 -27.76 23.33 10.76
C GLY A 214 -26.51 24.04 11.30
N PRO A 215 -26.51 24.47 12.58
CA PRO A 215 -25.32 25.03 13.23
C PRO A 215 -24.15 24.04 13.30
N SER A 216 -24.43 22.74 13.48
CA SER A 216 -23.41 21.68 13.48
C SER A 216 -22.79 21.44 12.09
N ALA A 217 -23.56 21.60 11.02
CA ALA A 217 -23.07 21.46 9.65
C ALA A 217 -22.17 22.63 9.28
N LEU A 218 -22.53 23.86 9.66
CA LEU A 218 -21.69 25.04 9.45
C LEU A 218 -20.39 24.94 10.26
N SER A 219 -20.47 24.54 11.53
CA SER A 219 -19.27 24.36 12.37
C SER A 219 -18.38 23.21 11.87
N ALA A 220 -18.97 22.11 11.39
CA ALA A 220 -18.25 21.01 10.75
C ALA A 220 -17.54 21.47 9.47
N LEU A 221 -18.20 22.28 8.65
CA LEU A 221 -17.61 22.83 7.43
C LEU A 221 -16.46 23.79 7.76
N ILE A 222 -16.65 24.71 8.70
CA ILE A 222 -15.58 25.63 9.14
C ILE A 222 -14.38 24.84 9.68
N ALA A 223 -14.62 23.85 10.53
CA ALA A 223 -13.56 23.01 11.06
C ALA A 223 -12.83 22.22 9.95
N ALA A 224 -13.57 21.65 8.99
CA ALA A 224 -12.98 20.99 7.83
C ALA A 224 -12.12 21.95 7.00
N LEU A 225 -12.61 23.16 6.72
CA LEU A 225 -11.85 24.18 5.99
C LEU A 225 -10.58 24.63 6.74
N LEU A 226 -10.65 24.79 8.06
CA LEU A 226 -9.47 25.08 8.88
C LEU A 226 -8.46 23.94 8.82
N VAL A 227 -8.91 22.69 8.97
CA VAL A 227 -8.03 21.51 8.85
C VAL A 227 -7.39 21.46 7.47
N LEU A 228 -8.13 21.75 6.39
CA LEU A 228 -7.54 21.86 5.06
C LEU A 228 -6.53 22.97 4.93
N GLY A 229 -6.86 24.16 5.44
CA GLY A 229 -5.97 25.31 5.42
C GLY A 229 -4.65 24.99 6.09
N TRP A 230 -4.70 24.38 7.28
CA TRP A 230 -3.51 23.90 8.00
C TRP A 230 -2.77 22.79 7.26
N THR A 231 -3.49 21.81 6.71
CA THR A 231 -2.88 20.71 5.95
C THR A 231 -2.13 21.25 4.73
N ALA A 232 -2.74 22.17 3.98
CA ALA A 232 -2.13 22.82 2.84
C ALA A 232 -0.91 23.66 3.27
N LEU A 233 -1.06 24.45 4.33
CA LEU A 233 -0.01 25.33 4.87
C LEU A 233 1.23 24.53 5.33
N ILE A 234 1.04 23.39 5.97
CA ILE A 234 2.14 22.53 6.46
C ILE A 234 2.73 21.69 5.32
N SER A 235 1.92 21.27 4.35
CA SER A 235 2.35 20.34 3.30
C SER A 235 3.49 20.86 2.44
N LEU A 236 3.48 22.15 2.05
CA LEU A 236 4.50 22.71 1.16
C LEU A 236 5.86 22.87 1.85
N PRO A 237 5.97 23.46 3.05
CA PRO A 237 7.22 23.51 3.80
C PRO A 237 7.75 22.10 4.11
N LEU A 238 6.87 21.19 4.54
CA LEU A 238 7.27 19.81 4.83
C LEU A 238 7.79 19.12 3.57
N ALA A 239 7.09 19.27 2.44
CA ALA A 239 7.52 18.74 1.15
C ALA A 239 8.86 19.34 0.71
N LEU A 240 9.07 20.63 0.89
CA LEU A 240 10.33 21.30 0.54
C LEU A 240 11.50 20.75 1.35
N VAL A 241 11.36 20.70 2.68
CA VAL A 241 12.42 20.20 3.56
C VAL A 241 12.72 18.73 3.28
N THR A 242 11.70 17.89 3.17
CA THR A 242 11.88 16.45 2.87
C THR A 242 12.42 16.22 1.46
N TRP A 243 12.08 17.04 0.47
CA TRP A 243 12.62 16.95 -0.88
C TRP A 243 14.10 17.34 -0.92
N VAL A 244 14.47 18.47 -0.30
CA VAL A 244 15.88 18.92 -0.22
C VAL A 244 16.73 17.85 0.45
N THR A 245 16.28 17.35 1.60
CA THR A 245 17.01 16.31 2.34
C THR A 245 17.05 14.98 1.58
N ALA A 246 16.01 14.61 0.82
CA ALA A 246 16.02 13.45 -0.06
C ALA A 246 17.02 13.60 -1.22
N ARG A 247 17.12 14.80 -1.82
CA ARG A 247 18.08 15.10 -2.89
C ARG A 247 19.53 14.96 -2.41
N LEU A 248 19.83 15.38 -1.17
CA LEU A 248 21.16 15.23 -0.57
C LEU A 248 21.61 13.77 -0.40
N VAL A 249 20.68 12.83 -0.23
CA VAL A 249 20.97 11.39 -0.07
C VAL A 249 20.80 10.57 -1.37
N GLY A 250 20.74 11.26 -2.52
CA GLY A 250 20.69 10.64 -3.85
C GLY A 250 19.30 10.43 -4.43
N GLY A 251 18.27 11.10 -3.90
CA GLY A 251 16.91 11.05 -4.44
C GLY A 251 16.79 11.66 -5.84
N GLN A 252 16.02 11.00 -6.71
CA GLN A 252 15.97 11.35 -8.15
C GLN A 252 14.69 12.08 -8.60
N ARG A 253 13.59 12.04 -7.82
CA ARG A 253 12.32 12.64 -8.24
C ARG A 253 12.31 14.17 -8.21
N ASP A 254 11.47 14.71 -9.10
CA ASP A 254 11.12 16.12 -9.15
C ASP A 254 10.27 16.53 -7.94
N PHE A 255 10.31 17.83 -7.63
CA PHE A 255 9.62 18.40 -6.48
C PHE A 255 8.09 18.23 -6.57
N LYS A 256 7.50 18.34 -7.77
CA LYS A 256 6.04 18.24 -7.95
C LYS A 256 5.55 16.84 -7.56
N THR A 257 6.21 15.78 -8.03
CA THR A 257 5.87 14.40 -7.66
C THR A 257 6.02 14.15 -6.16
N HIS A 258 7.12 14.63 -5.57
CA HIS A 258 7.36 14.50 -4.14
C HIS A 258 6.30 15.24 -3.30
N ALA A 259 6.03 16.50 -3.62
CA ALA A 259 5.04 17.32 -2.93
C ALA A 259 3.64 16.71 -3.02
N HIS A 260 3.27 16.13 -4.16
CA HIS A 260 2.01 15.40 -4.31
C HIS A 260 1.88 14.25 -3.30
N LEU A 261 2.90 13.40 -3.16
CA LEU A 261 2.87 12.28 -2.21
C LEU A 261 2.81 12.76 -0.76
N VAL A 262 3.49 13.85 -0.42
CA VAL A 262 3.39 14.47 0.92
C VAL A 262 1.97 15.00 1.18
N VAL A 263 1.33 15.62 0.19
CA VAL A 263 -0.07 16.07 0.31
C VAL A 263 -1.03 14.89 0.49
N VAL A 264 -0.88 13.83 -0.29
CA VAL A 264 -1.71 12.60 -0.15
C VAL A 264 -1.51 11.96 1.22
N MET A 265 -0.26 11.90 1.70
CA MET A 265 0.07 11.42 3.04
C MET A 265 -0.58 12.27 4.13
N LEU A 266 -0.47 13.59 4.07
CA LEU A 266 -1.06 14.47 5.07
C LEU A 266 -2.59 14.45 5.04
N SER A 267 -3.21 14.45 3.85
CA SER A 267 -4.68 14.39 3.74
C SER A 267 -5.25 13.05 4.20
N GLY A 268 -4.56 11.93 3.93
CA GLY A 268 -4.93 10.63 4.47
C GLY A 268 -4.77 10.56 5.99
N TRP A 269 -3.68 11.13 6.52
CA TRP A 269 -3.45 11.19 7.97
C TRP A 269 -4.55 11.99 8.67
N THR A 270 -4.96 13.16 8.15
CA THR A 270 -6.04 13.95 8.77
C THR A 270 -7.39 13.24 8.75
N VAL A 271 -7.72 12.53 7.67
CA VAL A 271 -8.94 11.69 7.61
C VAL A 271 -8.91 10.58 8.64
N ILE A 272 -7.80 9.83 8.73
CA ILE A 272 -7.66 8.74 9.71
C ILE A 272 -7.75 9.29 11.15
N MET A 273 -7.13 10.44 11.41
CA MET A 273 -7.22 11.11 12.72
C MET A 273 -8.64 11.50 13.08
N ALA A 274 -9.41 12.06 12.14
CA ALA A 274 -10.79 12.44 12.39
C ALA A 274 -11.67 11.21 12.72
N LEU A 275 -11.50 10.12 11.97
CA LEU A 275 -12.20 8.86 12.22
C LEU A 275 -11.86 8.27 13.59
N LEU A 276 -10.56 8.17 13.89
CA LEU A 276 -10.08 7.57 15.13
C LEU A 276 -10.50 8.40 16.35
N ALA A 277 -10.40 9.73 16.27
CA ALA A 277 -10.85 10.62 17.33
C ALA A 277 -12.32 10.39 17.66
N SER A 278 -13.19 10.30 16.65
CA SER A 278 -14.61 9.98 16.84
C SER A 278 -14.83 8.63 17.51
N PHE A 279 -14.08 7.60 17.11
CA PHE A 279 -14.19 6.27 17.71
C PHE A 279 -13.73 6.24 19.17
N ILE A 280 -12.63 6.92 19.49
CA ILE A 280 -12.14 7.07 20.87
C ILE A 280 -13.19 7.77 21.73
N LEU A 281 -13.77 8.89 21.24
CA LEU A 281 -14.81 9.62 21.95
C LEU A 281 -16.05 8.75 22.20
N LEU A 282 -16.48 7.98 21.20
CA LEU A 282 -17.60 7.06 21.33
C LEU A 282 -17.34 5.98 22.39
N ILE A 283 -16.14 5.40 22.41
CA ILE A 283 -15.73 4.43 23.44
C ILE A 283 -15.75 5.07 24.83
N LEU A 284 -15.18 6.27 24.98
CA LEU A 284 -15.11 6.95 26.27
C LEU A 284 -16.51 7.31 26.80
N HIS A 285 -17.42 7.70 25.92
CA HIS A 285 -18.84 7.89 26.25
C HIS A 285 -19.47 6.57 26.73
N TRP A 286 -19.28 5.47 26.00
CA TRP A 286 -19.82 4.16 26.39
C TRP A 286 -19.25 3.65 27.73
N LEU A 287 -18.02 4.03 28.07
CA LEU A 287 -17.39 3.73 29.35
C LEU A 287 -17.78 4.69 30.50
N GLY A 288 -18.62 5.69 30.23
CA GLY A 288 -19.14 6.61 31.26
C GLY A 288 -18.19 7.74 31.68
N PHE A 289 -17.25 8.15 30.84
CA PHE A 289 -16.28 9.23 31.15
C PHE A 289 -16.75 10.65 30.73
N GLU A 290 -18.06 10.91 30.71
CA GLU A 290 -18.69 12.10 30.10
C GLU A 290 -18.23 13.45 30.69
N ASP A 291 -18.09 13.55 32.02
CA ASP A 291 -17.89 14.83 32.71
C ASP A 291 -16.46 15.40 32.63
N ARG A 292 -15.52 14.69 31.97
CA ARG A 292 -14.08 15.01 32.03
C ARG A 292 -13.46 15.44 30.71
N LEU A 293 -14.27 15.69 29.67
CA LEU A 293 -13.79 15.95 28.32
C LEU A 293 -14.14 17.37 27.83
N LEU A 294 -13.12 18.22 27.64
CA LEU A 294 -13.25 19.43 26.81
C LEU A 294 -12.77 19.10 25.39
N ILE A 295 -13.64 19.34 24.39
CA ILE A 295 -13.43 19.00 22.98
C ILE A 295 -12.87 20.22 22.23
N GLY A 296 -11.60 20.19 21.84
CA GLY A 296 -10.98 21.14 20.90
C GLY A 296 -10.63 20.48 19.57
N VAL A 297 -10.41 21.28 18.51
CA VAL A 297 -10.20 20.84 17.11
C VAL A 297 -9.05 19.81 16.95
N PHE A 298 -8.11 19.75 17.90
CA PHE A 298 -6.99 18.80 17.92
C PHE A 298 -6.71 18.19 19.29
N PHE A 299 -7.49 18.51 20.32
CA PHE A 299 -7.16 18.15 21.70
C PHE A 299 -8.39 17.63 22.43
N ILE A 300 -8.26 16.42 22.96
CA ILE A 300 -9.09 15.91 24.04
C ILE A 300 -8.38 16.35 25.33
N ARG A 301 -8.93 17.34 26.02
CA ARG A 301 -8.42 17.72 27.35
C ARG A 301 -9.16 16.86 28.38
N TYR A 302 -8.43 15.90 28.95
CA TYR A 302 -8.86 15.09 30.08
C TYR A 302 -8.13 15.61 31.31
N ASP A 303 -8.87 16.07 32.33
CA ASP A 303 -8.43 16.38 33.71
C ASP A 303 -6.92 16.67 33.94
N GLY A 304 -6.35 17.67 33.24
CA GLY A 304 -4.93 18.05 33.34
C GLY A 304 -3.93 17.15 32.58
N ASP A 305 -4.18 15.85 32.49
CA ASP A 305 -3.39 14.88 31.72
C ASP A 305 -4.09 14.54 30.40
N VAL A 306 -3.65 15.21 29.33
CA VAL A 306 -4.06 14.91 27.95
C VAL A 306 -3.95 13.40 27.71
N LEU A 307 -4.92 12.83 26.98
CA LEU A 307 -4.86 11.48 26.39
C LEU A 307 -3.66 11.41 25.42
N ALA A 308 -2.45 11.39 25.98
CA ALA A 308 -1.20 11.54 25.26
C ALA A 308 -0.94 10.29 24.43
N ILE A 309 -1.37 9.11 24.90
CA ILE A 309 -1.06 7.83 24.27
C ILE A 309 -1.61 7.75 22.83
N PRO A 310 -2.92 7.96 22.54
CA PRO A 310 -3.40 7.91 21.17
C PRO A 310 -2.79 9.00 20.28
N VAL A 311 -2.60 10.20 20.81
CA VAL A 311 -1.97 11.30 20.07
C VAL A 311 -0.54 10.95 19.69
N ILE A 312 0.25 10.42 20.63
CA ILE A 312 1.63 9.98 20.42
C ILE A 312 1.69 8.84 19.40
N LEU A 313 0.87 7.79 19.56
CA LEU A 313 0.83 6.66 18.63
C LEU A 313 0.51 7.12 17.21
N MET A 314 -0.38 8.11 17.07
CA MET A 314 -0.75 8.66 15.77
C MET A 314 0.30 9.61 15.18
N SER A 315 1.00 10.37 16.01
CA SER A 315 2.19 11.11 15.59
C SER A 315 3.26 10.16 15.05
N LEU A 316 3.49 9.03 15.73
CA LEU A 316 4.42 7.99 15.28
C LEU A 316 3.98 7.37 13.95
N ALA A 317 2.68 7.08 13.77
CA ALA A 317 2.14 6.61 12.51
C ALA A 317 2.37 7.63 11.36
N GLY A 318 2.18 8.92 11.64
CA GLY A 318 2.49 10.00 10.69
C GLY A 318 3.95 10.01 10.24
N VAL A 319 4.90 9.77 11.16
CA VAL A 319 6.33 9.65 10.82
C VAL A 319 6.59 8.43 9.93
N ILE A 320 5.95 7.30 10.21
CA ILE A 320 6.06 6.08 9.40
C ILE A 320 5.55 6.34 7.98
N TRP A 321 4.37 6.95 7.82
CA TRP A 321 3.81 7.25 6.51
C TRP A 321 4.63 8.29 5.75
N LEU A 322 5.16 9.30 6.43
CA LEU A 322 6.06 10.27 5.81
C LEU A 322 7.34 9.59 5.29
N LYS A 323 7.95 8.71 6.09
CA LYS A 323 9.08 7.89 5.64
C LYS A 323 8.71 7.04 4.43
N GLN A 324 7.57 6.37 4.45
CA GLN A 324 7.11 5.54 3.33
C GLN A 324 6.86 6.37 2.05
N ALA A 325 6.27 7.56 2.17
CA ALA A 325 6.05 8.47 1.06
C ALA A 325 7.39 8.93 0.44
N VAL A 326 8.34 9.37 1.27
CA VAL A 326 9.70 9.77 0.84
C VAL A 326 10.44 8.60 0.18
N GLN A 327 10.37 7.42 0.80
CA GLN A 327 11.01 6.21 0.30
C GLN A 327 10.47 5.83 -1.09
N THR A 328 9.15 5.85 -1.24
CA THR A 328 8.45 5.47 -2.48
C THR A 328 8.65 6.53 -3.57
N ALA A 329 8.65 7.81 -3.21
CA ALA A 329 8.98 8.89 -4.11
C ALA A 329 10.35 8.65 -4.75
N HIS A 330 11.39 8.62 -3.92
CA HIS A 330 12.77 8.73 -4.37
C HIS A 330 13.48 7.39 -4.61
N HIS A 331 12.79 6.25 -4.48
CA HIS A 331 13.37 4.90 -4.54
C HIS A 331 14.56 4.74 -3.59
N LEU A 332 14.45 5.32 -2.40
CA LEU A 332 15.51 5.28 -1.40
C LEU A 332 15.50 3.95 -0.64
N SER A 333 16.67 3.56 -0.12
CA SER A 333 16.72 2.50 0.88
C SER A 333 15.96 2.92 2.15
N GLY A 334 15.46 1.94 2.91
CA GLY A 334 14.70 2.22 4.12
C GLY A 334 15.46 3.08 5.14
N ILE A 335 16.79 2.94 5.21
CA ILE A 335 17.66 3.72 6.09
C ILE A 335 17.77 5.17 5.60
N ARG A 336 18.05 5.38 4.31
CA ARG A 336 18.17 6.74 3.75
C ARG A 336 16.87 7.51 3.90
N ALA A 337 15.73 6.87 3.62
CA ALA A 337 14.42 7.48 3.82
C ALA A 337 14.17 7.83 5.30
N ALA A 338 14.54 6.95 6.24
CA ALA A 338 14.40 7.24 7.67
C ALA A 338 15.26 8.45 8.10
N LEU A 339 16.51 8.52 7.64
CA LEU A 339 17.39 9.66 7.90
C LEU A 339 16.80 10.96 7.36
N THR A 340 16.29 10.95 6.12
CA THR A 340 15.59 12.09 5.51
C THR A 340 14.41 12.55 6.36
N THR A 341 13.57 11.63 6.80
CA THR A 341 12.40 11.95 7.65
C THR A 341 12.81 12.53 8.99
N VAL A 342 13.77 11.92 9.69
CA VAL A 342 14.26 12.41 10.99
C VAL A 342 14.89 13.79 10.86
N LEU A 343 15.73 14.01 9.84
CA LEU A 343 16.35 15.30 9.58
C LEU A 343 15.30 16.38 9.27
N ALA A 344 14.29 16.05 8.47
CA ALA A 344 13.22 16.99 8.16
C ALA A 344 12.40 17.38 9.41
N LEU A 345 12.10 16.42 10.29
CA LEU A 345 11.41 16.69 11.55
C LEU A 345 12.28 17.51 12.51
N ALA A 346 13.58 17.23 12.58
CA ALA A 346 14.51 18.00 13.40
C ALA A 346 14.64 19.46 12.91
N LEU A 347 14.72 19.68 11.60
CA LEU A 347 14.73 21.01 11.00
C LEU A 347 13.41 21.76 11.23
N GLY A 348 12.28 21.05 11.10
CA GLY A 348 10.96 21.61 11.41
C GLY A 348 10.84 22.04 12.87
N LEU A 349 11.26 21.18 13.80
CA LEU A 349 11.27 21.48 15.23
C LEU A 349 12.20 22.66 15.56
N GLY A 350 13.41 22.67 15.01
CA GLY A 350 14.37 23.77 15.19
C GLY A 350 13.83 25.10 14.68
N GLY A 351 13.14 25.10 13.53
CA GLY A 351 12.47 26.30 13.00
C GLY A 351 11.36 26.81 13.91
N LEU A 352 10.53 25.91 14.47
CA LEU A 352 9.49 26.26 15.43
C LEU A 352 10.07 26.86 16.72
N LEU A 353 11.13 26.24 17.26
CA LEU A 353 11.81 26.74 18.47
C LEU A 353 12.48 28.10 18.23
N ALA A 354 13.12 28.30 17.09
CA ALA A 354 13.72 29.58 16.72
C ALA A 354 12.66 30.67 16.56
N TYR A 355 11.53 30.36 15.92
CA TYR A 355 10.39 31.28 15.81
C TYR A 355 9.85 31.66 17.19
N ALA A 356 9.66 30.69 18.09
CA ALA A 356 9.20 30.94 19.45
C ALA A 356 10.18 31.85 20.21
N ALA A 357 11.48 31.59 20.14
CA ALA A 357 12.51 32.41 20.79
C ALA A 357 12.54 33.86 20.24
N LEU A 358 12.41 34.04 18.93
CA LEU A 358 12.35 35.37 18.31
C LEU A 358 11.09 36.13 18.73
N PHE A 359 9.94 35.46 18.78
CA PHE A 359 8.67 36.11 19.14
C PHE A 359 8.54 36.41 20.64
N GLU A 360 9.07 35.54 21.51
CA GLU A 360 9.18 35.83 22.95
C GLU A 360 10.10 37.02 23.24
N SER A 361 11.18 37.17 22.45
CA SER A 361 12.06 38.33 22.55
C SER A 361 11.36 39.64 22.13
N ASP A 362 10.48 39.61 21.12
CA ASP A 362 9.71 40.78 20.68
C ASP A 362 8.58 41.13 21.67
N LEU A 363 7.94 40.12 22.29
CA LEU A 363 6.96 40.33 23.35
C LEU A 363 7.58 40.97 24.60
N SER A 364 8.78 40.54 25.01
CA SER A 364 9.48 41.13 26.16
C SER A 364 9.99 42.55 25.90
N LEU A 365 10.46 42.85 24.67
CA LEU A 365 10.81 44.21 24.23
C LEU A 365 9.60 45.14 24.16
N ARG A 366 8.45 44.67 23.63
CA ARG A 366 7.20 45.44 23.61
C ARG A 366 6.62 45.68 25.00
N TRP A 367 6.76 44.72 25.92
CA TRP A 367 6.39 44.90 27.32
C TRP A 367 7.24 45.97 28.01
N SER A 368 8.55 46.00 27.72
CA SER A 368 9.46 47.03 28.26
C SER A 368 9.14 48.43 27.74
N LEU A 369 8.72 48.57 26.48
CA LEU A 369 8.41 49.87 25.88
C LEU A 369 7.00 50.40 26.25
N SER A 370 6.06 49.53 26.62
CA SER A 370 4.70 49.92 27.02
C SER A 370 4.58 50.38 28.48
N HIS A 371 5.58 50.10 29.33
CA HIS A 371 5.61 50.52 30.74
C HIS A 371 5.96 52.02 30.95
N HIS A 372 5.88 52.85 29.90
CA HIS A 372 6.01 54.31 30.00
C HIS A 372 4.75 55.10 29.64
N GLN A 373 3.60 54.45 29.44
CA GLN A 373 2.31 55.13 29.24
C GLN A 373 1.17 54.35 29.95
N PRO A 374 0.67 54.79 31.12
CA PRO A 374 -0.22 53.98 31.95
C PRO A 374 -1.71 54.09 31.61
N HIS A 375 -2.09 54.41 30.37
CA HIS A 375 -3.51 54.46 29.98
C HIS A 375 -3.67 54.01 28.52
N LEU A 376 -4.64 53.12 28.27
CA LEU A 376 -5.02 52.50 26.99
C LEU A 376 -4.34 51.16 26.71
N PHE A 377 -4.87 50.05 27.23
CA PHE A 377 -5.01 48.76 26.51
C PHE A 377 -5.64 47.70 27.45
N TYR A 378 -6.90 47.91 27.83
CA TYR A 378 -7.79 46.81 28.26
C TYR A 378 -8.36 46.17 26.99
N GLY A 379 -7.79 45.05 26.51
CA GLY A 379 -8.34 44.42 25.31
C GLY A 379 -7.90 42.99 24.97
N TRP A 380 -6.88 42.42 25.62
CA TRP A 380 -6.28 41.16 25.14
C TRP A 380 -6.45 39.95 26.07
N ARG A 381 -7.40 39.97 27.01
CA ARG A 381 -7.61 38.87 27.97
C ARG A 381 -8.68 37.83 27.58
N MET A 382 -9.16 37.82 26.33
CA MET A 382 -10.29 36.98 25.90
C MET A 382 -9.95 35.83 24.93
N LEU A 383 -8.68 35.44 24.77
CA LEU A 383 -8.29 34.38 23.80
C LEU A 383 -7.72 33.10 24.43
N HIS A 384 -7.84 32.92 25.75
CA HIS A 384 -7.40 31.68 26.43
C HIS A 384 -8.52 30.82 27.03
N LEU A 385 -9.79 31.15 26.76
CA LEU A 385 -10.93 30.36 27.17
C LEU A 385 -11.98 30.34 26.05
N MET A 386 -11.72 29.56 25.00
CA MET A 386 -12.73 28.91 24.16
C MET A 386 -12.18 27.60 23.63
#